data_AF-A0A6N4TBE7-F1
#
_entry.id   AF-A0A6N4TBE7-F1
#
_cell.length_a   1.000
_cell.length_b   1.000
_cell.length_c   1.000
_cell.angle_alpha   90.00
_cell.angle_beta   90.00
_cell.angle_gamma   90.00
#
_symmetry.space_group_name_H-M   'P 1'
#
loop_
_entity.id
_entity.type
_entity.pdbx_description
1 polymer ?
#
loop_
_entity_poly.entity_id
_entity_poly.type
_entity_poly.pdbx_seq_one_letter_code
_entity_poly.pdbx_strand_id
1 'polypeptide(L)'
;MLSNSIGPNVNAEGIDIKEGSSDGLIQGNTFDGSGISGENYADSVIDVKGNNYAITGNTVNNHPTSSDKNLLDGFQVHQAYTGWGKNNKFSSNRFNLNTKGYGINVQSGLTGNIVCDNNSVTNTTGGVAHVALSHCQ
;
A
#
# COMPACT_ATOMS: atom_id res chain seq x y z
N MET A 1 9.99 3.47 -9.16
CA MET A 1 10.27 4.71 -8.41
C MET A 1 11.15 4.37 -7.23
N LEU A 2 12.27 5.06 -7.06
CA LEU A 2 13.30 4.72 -6.09
C LEU A 2 13.61 5.93 -5.19
N SER A 3 13.55 5.74 -3.87
CA SER A 3 14.06 6.68 -2.87
C SER A 3 13.49 8.11 -2.92
N ASN A 4 12.16 8.23 -3.06
CA ASN A 4 11.46 9.52 -3.06
C ASN A 4 10.81 9.82 -1.70
N SER A 5 10.50 11.09 -1.46
CA SER A 5 9.60 11.55 -0.39
C SER A 5 8.32 12.07 -1.03
N ILE A 6 7.15 11.54 -0.64
CA ILE A 6 5.85 11.89 -1.21
C ILE A 6 4.91 12.29 -0.06
N GLY A 7 4.28 13.46 -0.16
CA GLY A 7 3.50 14.07 0.92
C GLY A 7 4.31 15.00 1.84
N PRO A 8 3.67 15.66 2.82
CA PRO A 8 2.21 15.66 3.07
C PRO A 8 1.41 16.44 2.01
N ASN A 9 0.07 16.38 2.10
CA ASN A 9 -0.92 17.08 1.26
C ASN A 9 -1.02 16.58 -0.18
N VAL A 10 -0.84 15.27 -0.38
CA VAL A 10 -1.29 14.59 -1.60
C VAL A 10 -2.73 14.12 -1.35
N ASN A 11 -3.69 14.69 -2.10
CA ASN A 11 -5.12 14.42 -1.87
C ASN A 11 -5.55 13.03 -2.34
N ALA A 12 -4.82 12.44 -3.28
CA ALA A 12 -5.03 11.10 -3.83
C ALA A 12 -3.93 10.13 -3.34
N GLU A 13 -3.81 8.95 -3.95
CA GLU A 13 -2.69 8.05 -3.73
C GLU A 13 -1.36 8.73 -4.12
N GLY A 14 -0.31 8.50 -3.34
CA GLY A 14 1.04 8.93 -3.71
C GLY A 14 1.57 8.22 -4.95
N ILE A 15 1.17 6.96 -5.16
CA ILE A 15 1.42 6.19 -6.38
C ILE A 15 0.18 5.34 -6.72
N ASP A 16 -0.36 5.52 -7.92
CA ASP A 16 -1.43 4.67 -8.46
C ASP A 16 -0.89 3.82 -9.62
N ILE A 17 -0.69 2.52 -9.37
CA ILE A 17 -0.21 1.57 -10.38
C ILE A 17 -1.43 1.05 -11.13
N LYS A 18 -1.67 1.57 -12.33
CA LYS A 18 -2.82 1.16 -13.14
C LYS A 18 -2.66 -0.24 -13.75
N GLU A 19 -3.78 -0.90 -13.95
CA GLU A 19 -3.93 -2.01 -14.90
C GLU A 19 -3.26 -1.68 -16.25
N GLY A 20 -2.76 -2.69 -16.94
CA GLY A 20 -1.96 -2.47 -18.16
C GLY A 20 -0.45 -2.36 -17.89
N SER A 21 -0.03 -2.20 -16.63
CA SER A 21 1.38 -2.07 -16.25
C SER A 21 1.90 -3.29 -15.50
N SER A 22 3.18 -3.64 -15.71
CA SER A 22 3.81 -4.78 -15.05
C SER A 22 5.29 -4.60 -14.76
N ASP A 23 5.82 -5.51 -13.95
CA ASP A 23 7.26 -5.76 -13.76
C ASP A 23 8.04 -4.54 -13.24
N GLY A 24 7.34 -3.64 -12.54
CA GLY A 24 7.94 -2.44 -11.97
C GLY A 24 8.50 -2.65 -10.57
N LEU A 25 9.41 -1.74 -10.18
CA LEU A 25 10.00 -1.68 -8.85
C LEU A 25 9.65 -0.36 -8.17
N ILE A 26 9.03 -0.46 -6.98
CA ILE A 26 8.78 0.66 -6.08
C ILE A 26 9.55 0.40 -4.79
N GLN A 27 10.66 1.11 -4.59
CA GLN A 27 11.58 0.81 -3.52
C GLN A 27 12.08 2.02 -2.74
N GLY A 28 12.17 1.86 -1.42
CA GLY A 28 12.88 2.79 -0.54
C GLY A 28 12.23 4.17 -0.44
N ASN A 29 10.97 4.32 -0.85
CA ASN A 29 10.27 5.59 -0.79
C ASN A 29 9.71 5.82 0.63
N THR A 30 9.56 7.09 1.00
CA THR A 30 8.87 7.51 2.22
C THR A 30 7.60 8.26 1.84
N PHE A 31 6.48 7.84 2.42
CA PHE A 31 5.18 8.45 2.23
C PHE A 31 4.74 9.11 3.54
N ASP A 32 4.27 10.35 3.44
CA ASP A 32 3.46 11.00 4.45
C ASP A 32 2.01 10.98 3.96
N GLY A 33 1.20 10.11 4.56
CA GLY A 33 -0.21 9.94 4.23
C GLY A 33 -1.11 11.05 4.75
N SER A 34 -0.57 12.07 5.43
CA SER A 34 -1.35 13.23 5.83
C SER A 34 -1.78 14.05 4.61
N GLY A 35 -3.06 14.40 4.55
CA GLY A 35 -3.74 15.12 3.47
C GLY A 35 -4.51 14.26 2.48
N ILE A 36 -4.51 12.92 2.63
CA ILE A 36 -5.34 12.05 1.78
C ILE A 36 -6.82 12.35 2.02
N SER A 37 -7.54 12.61 0.93
CA SER A 37 -8.86 13.22 0.98
C SER A 37 -10.02 12.23 1.08
N GLY A 38 -9.83 10.96 0.69
CA GLY A 38 -10.94 10.02 0.51
C GLY A 38 -11.77 10.22 -0.76
N GLU A 39 -11.54 11.31 -1.50
CA GLU A 39 -12.25 11.57 -2.75
C GLU A 39 -11.82 10.56 -3.82
N ASN A 40 -12.78 10.14 -4.66
CA ASN A 40 -12.54 9.16 -5.72
C ASN A 40 -11.86 7.86 -5.25
N TYR A 41 -12.20 7.42 -4.03
CA TYR A 41 -11.67 6.20 -3.41
C TYR A 41 -10.20 6.29 -2.98
N ALA A 42 -9.65 7.49 -2.88
CA ALA A 42 -8.31 7.70 -2.36
C ALA A 42 -8.23 7.45 -0.85
N ASP A 43 -8.01 6.21 -0.45
CA ASP A 43 -7.94 5.78 0.94
C ASP A 43 -6.70 4.91 1.27
N SER A 44 -5.69 4.93 0.38
CA SER A 44 -4.36 4.36 0.61
C SER A 44 -3.24 5.25 0.04
N VAL A 45 -1.96 5.04 0.44
CA VAL A 45 -0.84 5.79 -0.15
C VAL A 45 -0.32 5.18 -1.45
N ILE A 46 -0.56 3.88 -1.66
CA ILE A 46 -0.33 3.20 -2.94
C ILE A 46 -1.54 2.32 -3.26
N ASP A 47 -2.15 2.51 -4.43
CA ASP A 47 -3.14 1.56 -4.97
C ASP A 47 -2.52 0.76 -6.13
N VAL A 48 -2.56 -0.56 -6.03
CA VAL A 48 -1.90 -1.50 -6.94
C VAL A 48 -2.94 -2.23 -7.76
N LYS A 49 -3.08 -1.82 -9.02
CA LYS A 49 -3.89 -2.49 -10.04
C LYS A 49 -3.03 -3.16 -11.12
N GLY A 50 -1.71 -2.97 -11.11
CA GLY A 50 -0.76 -3.66 -12.01
C GLY A 50 -0.39 -5.08 -11.59
N ASN A 51 0.52 -5.72 -12.35
CA ASN A 51 0.98 -7.09 -12.13
C ASN A 51 2.49 -7.19 -11.90
N ASN A 52 2.93 -8.23 -11.19
CA ASN A 52 4.36 -8.58 -11.01
C ASN A 52 5.24 -7.45 -10.44
N TYR A 53 4.66 -6.50 -9.70
CA TYR A 53 5.46 -5.44 -9.08
C TYR A 53 6.21 -5.97 -7.85
N ALA A 54 7.44 -5.49 -7.69
CA ALA A 54 8.17 -5.57 -6.42
C ALA A 54 8.01 -4.24 -5.67
N ILE A 55 7.36 -4.28 -4.51
CA ILE A 55 7.09 -3.10 -3.68
C ILE A 55 7.77 -3.32 -2.34
N THR A 56 8.94 -2.73 -2.15
CA THR A 56 9.83 -3.12 -1.05
C THR A 56 10.57 -2.00 -0.35
N GLY A 57 10.76 -2.13 0.96
CA GLY A 57 11.57 -1.18 1.72
C GLY A 57 10.97 0.22 1.83
N ASN A 58 9.68 0.38 1.54
CA ASN A 58 9.00 1.67 1.62
C ASN A 58 8.54 1.93 3.06
N THR A 59 8.54 3.20 3.46
CA THR A 59 8.03 3.64 4.77
C THR A 59 6.80 4.50 4.58
N VAL A 60 5.74 4.23 5.34
CA VAL A 60 4.52 5.04 5.37
C VAL A 60 4.32 5.59 6.76
N ASN A 61 4.11 6.90 6.87
CA ASN A 61 3.76 7.57 8.11
C ASN A 61 2.40 8.26 7.95
N ASN A 62 1.53 8.13 8.94
CA ASN A 62 0.34 8.96 9.09
C ASN A 62 0.30 9.46 10.55
N HIS A 63 0.32 10.78 10.73
CA HIS A 63 0.43 11.39 12.04
C HIS A 63 -0.93 11.40 12.79
N PRO A 64 -0.97 11.07 14.09
CA PRO A 64 -2.21 10.94 14.86
C PRO A 64 -3.00 12.24 15.02
N THR A 65 -2.40 13.39 14.73
CA THR A 65 -3.04 14.71 14.79
C THR A 65 -3.73 15.11 13.50
N SER A 66 -3.52 14.38 12.40
CA SER A 66 -4.18 14.71 11.15
C SER A 66 -5.64 14.29 11.21
N SER A 67 -6.53 15.21 10.81
CA SER A 67 -7.96 14.98 10.59
C SER A 67 -8.27 13.94 9.51
N ASP A 68 -7.26 13.24 8.99
CA ASP A 68 -7.31 12.31 7.89
C ASP A 68 -7.89 10.97 8.34
N LYS A 69 -9.19 11.02 8.64
CA LYS A 69 -10.04 9.84 8.83
C LYS A 69 -10.21 9.02 7.55
N ASN A 70 -9.70 9.55 6.44
CA ASN A 70 -9.93 9.01 5.10
C ASN A 70 -8.85 8.02 4.67
N LEU A 71 -7.62 8.11 5.21
CA LEU A 71 -6.65 7.04 4.99
C LEU A 71 -7.08 5.79 5.76
N LEU A 72 -7.27 4.69 5.05
CA LEU A 72 -7.64 3.40 5.61
C LEU A 72 -6.43 2.47 5.68
N ASP A 73 -5.73 2.30 4.57
CA ASP A 73 -4.66 1.31 4.42
C ASP A 73 -3.34 1.96 4.02
N GLY A 74 -2.22 1.28 4.30
CA GLY A 74 -0.93 1.69 3.73
C GLY A 74 -0.96 1.52 2.22
N PHE A 75 -1.04 0.27 1.78
CA PHE A 75 -1.19 -0.09 0.36
C PHE A 75 -2.46 -0.89 0.15
N GLN A 76 -3.06 -0.74 -1.03
CA GLN A 76 -4.16 -1.57 -1.50
C GLN A 76 -3.82 -2.29 -2.78
N VAL A 77 -4.45 -3.45 -3.00
CA VAL A 77 -4.40 -4.17 -4.27
C VAL A 77 -5.82 -4.36 -4.77
N HIS A 78 -6.11 -3.82 -5.94
CA HIS A 78 -7.41 -3.88 -6.57
C HIS A 78 -7.35 -4.47 -7.97
N GLN A 79 -8.49 -4.97 -8.43
CA GLN A 79 -8.67 -5.36 -9.82
C GLN A 79 -9.76 -4.52 -10.46
N ALA A 80 -9.35 -3.53 -11.23
CA ALA A 80 -10.26 -2.78 -12.10
C ALA A 80 -10.65 -3.60 -13.35
N TYR A 81 -9.75 -4.44 -13.85
CA TYR A 81 -9.98 -5.27 -15.04
C TYR A 81 -9.48 -6.71 -14.85
N THR A 82 -10.25 -7.69 -15.32
CA THR A 82 -9.91 -9.12 -15.22
C THR A 82 -8.51 -9.41 -15.73
N GLY A 83 -7.70 -10.06 -14.90
CA GLY A 83 -6.31 -10.43 -15.22
C GLY A 83 -5.26 -9.51 -14.59
N TRP A 84 -5.68 -8.39 -14.00
CA TRP A 84 -4.81 -7.41 -13.34
C TRP A 84 -4.90 -7.48 -11.80
N GLY A 85 -4.00 -6.78 -11.10
CA GLY A 85 -3.88 -6.78 -9.64
C GLY A 85 -3.28 -8.07 -9.06
N LYS A 86 -2.38 -8.74 -9.79
CA LYS A 86 -1.90 -10.10 -9.46
C LYS A 86 -0.38 -10.19 -9.36
N ASN A 87 0.09 -11.21 -8.65
CA ASN A 87 1.51 -11.59 -8.58
C ASN A 87 2.45 -10.49 -8.05
N ASN A 88 1.93 -9.51 -7.32
CA ASN A 88 2.76 -8.46 -6.73
C ASN A 88 3.40 -9.00 -5.45
N LYS A 89 4.66 -8.62 -5.19
CA LYS A 89 5.40 -8.99 -3.99
C LYS A 89 5.66 -7.76 -3.13
N PHE A 90 5.26 -7.86 -1.87
CA PHE A 90 5.44 -6.82 -0.87
C PHE A 90 6.39 -7.31 0.21
N SER A 91 7.54 -6.65 0.39
CA SER A 91 8.55 -7.08 1.36
C SER A 91 9.23 -5.92 2.08
N SER A 92 9.55 -6.09 3.35
CA SER A 92 10.34 -5.14 4.13
C SER A 92 9.76 -3.71 4.20
N ASN A 93 8.46 -3.54 3.99
CA ASN A 93 7.80 -2.24 4.14
C ASN A 93 7.49 -1.97 5.61
N ARG A 94 7.51 -0.69 6.00
CA ARG A 94 7.22 -0.23 7.36
C ARG A 94 6.05 0.74 7.34
N PHE A 95 5.00 0.40 8.08
CA PHE A 95 3.77 1.18 8.16
C PHE A 95 3.60 1.72 9.58
N ASN A 96 3.75 3.03 9.76
CA ASN A 96 3.36 3.74 10.96
C ASN A 96 2.04 4.46 10.69
N LEU A 97 0.94 3.74 10.92
CA LEU A 97 -0.40 4.17 10.51
C LEU A 97 -1.29 4.25 11.74
N ASN A 98 -1.99 5.36 11.94
CA ASN A 98 -3.02 5.48 12.97
C ASN A 98 -4.42 5.29 12.37
N THR A 99 -4.67 4.12 11.78
CA THR A 99 -5.90 3.81 11.03
C THR A 99 -6.52 2.50 11.52
N LYS A 100 -7.76 2.21 11.11
CA LYS A 100 -8.40 0.92 11.41
C LYS A 100 -8.06 -0.20 10.41
N GLY A 101 -7.49 0.16 9.26
CA GLY A 101 -7.17 -0.78 8.17
C GLY A 101 -5.88 -1.55 8.40
N TYR A 102 -5.25 -1.92 7.28
CA TYR A 102 -4.09 -2.78 7.20
C TYR A 102 -2.86 -2.01 6.72
N GLY A 103 -1.66 -2.58 6.97
CA GLY A 103 -0.49 -2.16 6.21
C GLY A 103 -0.70 -2.41 4.71
N ILE A 104 -1.18 -3.61 4.35
CA ILE A 104 -1.45 -4.02 2.97
C ILE A 104 -2.81 -4.73 2.90
N ASN A 105 -3.77 -4.13 2.22
CA ASN A 105 -5.09 -4.71 2.01
C ASN A 105 -5.20 -5.24 0.57
N VAL A 106 -5.31 -6.56 0.42
CA VAL A 106 -5.50 -7.20 -0.88
C VAL A 106 -6.98 -7.50 -1.06
N GLN A 107 -7.59 -6.99 -2.14
CA GLN A 107 -8.97 -7.31 -2.49
C GLN A 107 -9.16 -8.83 -2.57
N SER A 108 -10.25 -9.32 -1.96
CA SER A 108 -10.58 -10.75 -1.94
C SER A 108 -10.67 -11.35 -3.35
N GLY A 109 -10.07 -12.54 -3.52
CA GLY A 109 -10.08 -13.28 -4.78
C GLY A 109 -8.91 -12.95 -5.72
N LEU A 110 -8.05 -11.98 -5.40
CA LEU A 110 -6.83 -11.71 -6.18
C LEU A 110 -5.73 -12.68 -5.78
N THR A 111 -5.33 -13.52 -6.74
CA THR A 111 -4.35 -14.59 -6.51
C THR A 111 -2.92 -14.18 -6.84
N GLY A 112 -1.96 -14.89 -6.25
CA GLY A 112 -0.53 -14.75 -6.55
C GLY A 112 0.16 -13.56 -5.86
N ASN A 113 -0.59 -12.62 -5.27
CA ASN A 113 0.02 -11.56 -4.45
C ASN A 113 0.66 -12.18 -3.19
N ILE A 114 1.91 -11.81 -2.94
CA ILE A 114 2.70 -12.31 -1.81
C ILE A 114 2.97 -11.14 -0.88
N VAL A 115 2.43 -11.21 0.34
CA VAL A 115 2.80 -10.31 1.43
C VAL A 115 3.76 -11.03 2.36
N CYS A 116 5.00 -10.56 2.40
CA CYS A 116 6.03 -11.17 3.22
C CYS A 116 5.84 -10.87 4.72
N ASP A 117 6.24 -11.81 5.57
CA ASP A 117 6.23 -11.69 7.04
C ASP A 117 7.21 -10.64 7.59
N ASN A 118 8.16 -10.19 6.77
CA ASN A 118 9.10 -9.13 7.10
C ASN A 118 8.57 -7.70 6.85
N ASN A 119 7.29 -7.54 6.48
CA ASN A 119 6.60 -6.24 6.55
C ASN A 119 6.19 -5.96 8.00
N SER A 120 6.21 -4.69 8.41
CA SER A 120 5.89 -4.28 9.78
C SER A 120 4.84 -3.18 9.80
N VAL A 121 3.89 -3.28 10.74
CA VAL A 121 2.89 -2.23 10.98
C VAL A 121 2.84 -1.88 12.46
N THR A 122 2.61 -0.60 12.75
CA THR A 122 2.33 -0.10 14.10
C THR A 122 1.07 0.73 14.08
N ASN A 123 0.31 0.70 15.19
CA ASN A 123 -0.85 1.55 15.46
C ASN A 123 -2.09 1.33 14.58
N THR A 124 -2.16 0.21 13.84
CA THR A 124 -3.40 -0.21 13.15
C THR A 124 -4.12 -1.34 13.87
N THR A 125 -5.43 -1.45 13.64
CA THR A 125 -6.22 -2.60 14.14
C THR A 125 -6.27 -3.79 13.17
N GLY A 126 -6.08 -3.58 11.86
CA GLY A 126 -6.10 -4.67 10.87
C GLY A 126 -4.82 -5.50 10.83
N GLY A 127 -3.69 -4.97 11.32
CA GLY A 127 -2.42 -5.66 11.26
C GLY A 127 -1.74 -5.56 9.89
N VAL A 128 -0.75 -6.43 9.64
CA VAL A 128 0.15 -6.29 8.47
C VAL A 128 -0.62 -6.46 7.16
N ALA A 129 -1.47 -7.48 7.06
CA ALA A 129 -2.23 -7.73 5.86
C ALA A 129 -3.57 -8.43 6.12
N HIS A 130 -4.52 -8.21 5.21
CA HIS A 130 -5.79 -8.93 5.17
C HIS A 130 -5.64 -10.39 4.70
N VAL A 131 -4.55 -10.70 3.98
CA VAL A 131 -4.22 -12.05 3.50
C VAL A 131 -3.13 -12.70 4.35
N ALA A 132 -3.00 -14.03 4.24
CA ALA A 132 -1.96 -14.77 4.94
C ALA A 132 -0.55 -14.28 4.54
N LEU A 133 0.33 -14.16 5.53
CA LEU A 133 1.71 -13.78 5.32
C LEU A 133 2.53 -14.98 4.82
N SER A 134 3.51 -14.70 3.97
CA SER A 134 4.47 -15.68 3.47
C SER A 134 5.85 -15.41 4.06
N HIS A 135 6.60 -16.46 4.38
CA HIS A 135 8.00 -16.30 4.74
C HIS A 135 8.81 -15.96 3.48
N CYS A 136 9.47 -14.81 3.48
CA CYS A 136 10.33 -14.37 2.38
C CYS A 136 11.77 -14.23 2.88
N GLN A 137 12.69 -14.94 2.23
CA GLN A 137 14.13 -14.78 2.44
C GLN A 137 14.61 -13.41 1.98
#